data_AF-X1F6Z3-F1
#
_entry.id   AF-X1F6Z3-F1
#
_cell.length_a   1.000
_cell.length_b   1.000
_cell.length_c   1.000
_cell.angle_alpha   90.00
_cell.angle_beta   90.00
_cell.angle_gamma   90.00
#
_symmetry.space_group_name_H-M   'P 1'
#
loop_
_entity.id
_entity.type
_entity.pdbx_description
1 polymer ?
#
loop_
_entity_poly.entity_id
_entity_poly.type
_entity_poly.pdbx_seq_one_letter_code
_entity_poly.pdbx_strand_id
1 'polypeptide(L)'
;MEEYNRRLEVAHKVAKEMNFPLEVAPYIPEEWFNEAGSLENEPEGGKRCEVCFRLRLKRAYLYMEGYGWDAFTTTLTISPHKSADVINQVGCEIGGDRFLVRDFKKKDGFRRAMELAKEWALYRQDYCGCIYSMRVS
;
A
#
# COMPACT_ATOMS: atom_id res chain seq x y z
N MET A 1 3.59 -14.44 -15.39
CA MET A 1 2.56 -13.50 -14.91
C MET A 1 3.25 -12.29 -14.32
N GLU A 2 2.90 -11.09 -14.77
CA GLU A 2 3.48 -9.83 -14.30
C GLU A 2 3.19 -9.61 -12.80
N GLU A 3 4.10 -8.94 -12.07
CA GLU A 3 4.00 -8.74 -10.62
C GLU A 3 2.65 -8.16 -10.18
N TYR A 4 2.14 -7.19 -10.94
CA TYR A 4 0.86 -6.57 -10.68
C TYR A 4 -0.27 -7.60 -10.57
N ASN A 5 -0.34 -8.54 -11.51
CA ASN A 5 -1.39 -9.56 -11.55
C ASN A 5 -1.28 -10.53 -10.36
N ARG A 6 -0.06 -10.93 -9.97
CA ARG A 6 0.14 -11.77 -8.76
C ARG A 6 -0.38 -11.10 -7.50
N ARG A 7 -0.13 -9.80 -7.37
CA ARG A 7 -0.57 -9.01 -6.20
C ARG A 7 -2.07 -8.75 -6.22
N LEU A 8 -2.65 -8.57 -7.42
CA LEU A 8 -4.08 -8.41 -7.60
C LEU A 8 -4.85 -9.69 -7.25
N GLU A 9 -4.35 -10.86 -7.65
CA GLU A 9 -4.90 -12.16 -7.26
C GLU A 9 -4.93 -12.34 -5.75
N VAL A 10 -3.85 -11.94 -5.05
CA VAL A 10 -3.81 -11.95 -3.58
C VAL A 10 -4.88 -11.03 -2.98
N ALA A 11 -5.05 -9.82 -3.52
CA ALA A 11 -6.08 -8.90 -3.06
C ALA A 11 -7.50 -9.49 -3.23
N HIS A 12 -7.80 -10.10 -4.39
CA HIS A 12 -9.06 -10.80 -4.61
C HIS A 12 -9.28 -11.95 -3.63
N LYS A 13 -8.23 -12.74 -3.37
CA LYS A 13 -8.31 -13.85 -2.42
C LYS A 13 -8.60 -13.36 -1.01
N VAL A 14 -7.87 -12.36 -0.53
CA VAL A 14 -8.10 -11.78 0.81
C VAL A 14 -9.51 -11.20 0.94
N ALA A 15 -9.97 -10.46 -0.08
CA ALA A 15 -11.34 -9.91 -0.09
C ALA A 15 -12.41 -11.00 -0.01
N LYS A 16 -12.20 -12.12 -0.71
CA LYS A 16 -13.07 -13.30 -0.66
C LYS A 16 -13.05 -13.97 0.71
N GLU A 17 -11.87 -14.27 1.27
CA GLU A 17 -11.74 -14.94 2.58
C GLU A 17 -12.31 -14.09 3.73
N MET A 18 -12.18 -12.76 3.64
CA MET A 18 -12.69 -11.83 4.64
C MET A 18 -14.10 -11.30 4.36
N ASN A 19 -14.71 -11.70 3.24
CA ASN A 19 -16.06 -11.31 2.82
C ASN A 19 -16.29 -9.79 2.78
N PHE A 20 -15.44 -9.05 2.06
CA PHE A 20 -15.62 -7.62 1.80
C PHE A 20 -15.50 -7.29 0.31
N PRO A 21 -16.18 -6.23 -0.20
CA PRO A 21 -16.08 -5.85 -1.60
C PRO A 21 -14.69 -5.29 -1.94
N LEU A 22 -14.13 -5.71 -3.07
CA LEU A 22 -12.87 -5.21 -3.58
C LEU A 22 -13.09 -4.43 -4.87
N GLU A 23 -12.73 -3.16 -4.83
CA GLU A 23 -12.74 -2.27 -5.99
C GLU A 23 -11.31 -2.08 -6.50
N VAL A 24 -11.11 -2.34 -7.79
CA VAL A 24 -9.78 -2.33 -8.42
C VAL A 24 -9.68 -1.11 -9.32
N ALA A 25 -8.89 -0.13 -8.89
CA ALA A 25 -8.62 1.07 -9.69
C ALA A 25 -7.78 0.74 -10.93
N PRO A 26 -7.87 1.56 -12.00
CA PRO A 26 -7.01 1.43 -13.17
C PRO A 26 -5.52 1.39 -12.79
N TYR A 27 -4.78 0.46 -13.41
CA TYR A 27 -3.34 0.38 -13.24
C TYR A 27 -2.66 1.30 -14.25
N ILE A 28 -2.16 2.45 -13.76
CA ILE A 28 -1.51 3.50 -14.55
C ILE A 28 -0.08 3.70 -14.02
N PRO A 29 0.90 2.91 -14.47
CA PRO A 29 2.30 3.01 -14.03
C PRO A 29 2.94 4.34 -14.42
N GLU A 30 2.54 4.93 -15.55
CA GLU A 30 3.12 6.16 -16.11
C GLU A 30 2.99 7.33 -15.13
N GLU A 31 1.85 7.45 -14.44
CA GLU A 31 1.66 8.46 -13.39
C GLU A 31 2.70 8.32 -12.27
N TRP A 32 3.02 7.08 -11.88
CA TRP A 32 4.03 6.87 -10.86
C TRP A 32 5.44 7.18 -11.37
N PHE A 33 5.78 6.80 -12.60
CA PHE A 33 7.08 7.12 -13.20
C PHE A 33 7.29 8.63 -13.36
N ASN A 34 6.24 9.38 -13.73
CA ASN A 34 6.31 10.83 -13.85
C ASN A 34 6.59 11.50 -12.50
N GLU A 35 5.96 11.04 -11.42
CA GLU A 35 6.13 11.59 -10.07
C GLU A 35 7.44 11.14 -9.40
N ALA A 36 7.89 9.90 -9.65
CA ALA A 36 9.03 9.29 -8.97
C ALA A 36 10.34 9.30 -9.79
N GLY A 37 10.30 9.66 -11.07
CA GLY A 37 11.41 9.47 -12.00
C GLY A 37 12.68 10.23 -11.62
N SER A 38 12.57 11.42 -11.04
CA SER A 38 13.72 12.19 -10.54
C SER A 38 14.31 11.64 -9.23
N LEU A 39 13.68 10.62 -8.63
CA LEU A 39 14.03 10.02 -7.34
C LEU A 39 14.46 8.54 -7.49
N GLU A 40 14.88 8.13 -8.69
CA GLU A 40 15.33 6.76 -8.98
C GLU A 40 16.49 6.31 -8.07
N ASN A 41 17.39 7.23 -7.72
CA ASN A 41 18.58 6.96 -6.90
C ASN A 41 18.33 7.09 -5.39
N GLU A 42 17.14 7.51 -4.96
CA GLU A 42 16.80 7.56 -3.54
C GLU A 42 16.80 6.15 -2.94
N PRO A 43 17.27 5.99 -1.69
CA PRO A 43 17.21 4.70 -1.01
C PRO A 43 15.75 4.26 -0.76
N GLU A 44 15.56 2.97 -0.54
CA GLU A 44 14.29 2.49 0.02
C GLU A 44 14.05 3.13 1.39
N GLY A 45 12.82 3.59 1.64
CA GLY A 45 12.46 4.39 2.80
C GLY A 45 12.77 5.89 2.67
N GLY A 46 13.47 6.30 1.59
CA GLY A 46 13.75 7.71 1.27
C GLY A 46 12.57 8.43 0.61
N LYS A 47 12.85 9.59 -0.01
CA LYS A 47 11.83 10.51 -0.55
C LYS A 47 10.91 9.86 -1.58
N ARG A 48 11.45 8.94 -2.38
CA ARG A 48 10.67 8.17 -3.36
C ARG A 48 9.53 7.39 -2.72
N CYS A 49 9.74 6.82 -1.54
CA CYS A 49 8.70 6.06 -0.84
C CYS A 49 7.56 6.98 -0.39
N GLU A 50 7.86 8.20 0.06
CA GLU A 50 6.84 9.18 0.42
C GLU A 50 5.96 9.56 -0.78
N VAL A 51 6.55 9.81 -1.96
CA VAL A 51 5.82 10.05 -3.21
C VAL A 51 4.87 8.88 -3.53
N CYS A 52 5.36 7.65 -3.39
CA CYS A 52 4.55 6.44 -3.59
C CYS A 52 3.37 6.35 -2.62
N PHE A 53 3.57 6.70 -1.34
CA PHE A 53 2.49 6.74 -0.34
C PHE A 53 1.48 7.83 -0.68
N ARG A 54 1.94 9.02 -1.03
CA ARG A 54 1.09 10.18 -1.38
C ARG A 54 0.20 9.88 -2.58
N LEU A 55 0.75 9.29 -3.65
CA LEU A 55 -0.02 8.91 -4.85
C LEU A 55 -1.15 7.92 -4.50
N ARG A 56 -0.82 6.89 -3.71
CA ARG A 56 -1.79 5.84 -3.32
C ARG A 56 -2.88 6.39 -2.38
N LEU A 57 -2.48 7.13 -1.35
CA LEU A 57 -3.41 7.70 -0.38
C LEU A 57 -4.30 8.79 -1.00
N LYS A 58 -3.77 9.60 -1.92
CA LYS A 58 -4.55 10.61 -2.65
C LYS A 58 -5.62 9.96 -3.52
N ARG A 59 -5.30 8.90 -4.25
CA ARG A 59 -6.28 8.13 -5.03
C ARG A 59 -7.37 7.52 -4.14
N ALA A 60 -6.99 6.94 -3.00
CA ALA A 60 -7.95 6.40 -2.04
C ALA A 60 -8.88 7.49 -1.45
N TYR A 61 -8.33 8.65 -1.10
CA TYR A 61 -9.10 9.80 -0.63
C TYR A 61 -10.09 10.30 -1.69
N LEU A 62 -9.65 10.52 -2.93
CA LEU A 62 -10.52 10.99 -4.01
C LEU A 62 -11.63 9.97 -4.33
N TYR A 63 -11.32 8.67 -4.24
CA TYR A 63 -12.32 7.63 -4.37
C TYR A 63 -13.34 7.70 -3.23
N MET A 64 -12.90 7.72 -1.97
CA MET A 64 -13.77 7.89 -0.80
C MET A 64 -14.68 9.13 -0.93
N GLU A 65 -14.13 10.26 -1.38
CA GLU A 65 -14.87 11.51 -1.60
C GLU A 65 -15.98 11.38 -2.63
N GLY A 66 -15.70 10.73 -3.77
CA GLY A 66 -16.68 10.53 -4.83
C GLY A 66 -17.91 9.72 -4.39
N TYR A 67 -17.79 8.92 -3.33
CA TYR A 67 -18.86 8.08 -2.79
C TYR A 67 -19.45 8.60 -1.47
N GLY A 68 -18.93 9.72 -0.94
CA GLY A 68 -19.42 10.32 0.32
C GLY A 68 -19.17 9.46 1.56
N TRP A 69 -18.08 8.70 1.60
CA TRP A 69 -17.72 7.89 2.77
C TRP A 69 -17.02 8.71 3.86
N ASP A 70 -17.17 8.28 5.12
CA ASP A 70 -16.72 9.08 6.27
C ASP A 70 -15.21 9.11 6.45
N ALA A 71 -14.52 7.99 6.19
CA ALA A 71 -13.10 7.85 6.51
C ALA A 71 -12.37 6.84 5.60
N PHE A 72 -11.04 6.99 5.53
CA PHE A 72 -10.15 6.09 4.80
C PHE A 72 -8.89 5.76 5.61
N THR A 73 -8.23 4.67 5.26
CA THR A 73 -6.96 4.24 5.87
C THR A 73 -6.15 3.42 4.88
N THR A 74 -5.01 2.89 5.32
CA THR A 74 -4.16 2.06 4.48
C THR A 74 -3.56 0.87 5.22
N THR A 75 -3.46 -0.26 4.54
CA THR A 75 -2.76 -1.44 5.03
C THR A 75 -1.24 -1.31 4.93
N LEU A 76 -0.70 -0.24 4.32
CA LEU A 76 0.75 -0.05 4.15
C LEU A 76 1.53 -0.09 5.47
N THR A 77 0.90 0.25 6.61
CA THR A 77 1.53 0.26 7.93
C THR A 77 1.71 -1.13 8.56
N ILE A 78 1.26 -2.21 7.89
CA ILE A 78 1.54 -3.60 8.31
C ILE A 78 3.00 -3.99 8.09
N SER A 79 3.69 -3.34 7.14
CA SER A 79 5.05 -3.71 6.73
C SER A 79 6.08 -3.27 7.78
N PRO A 80 6.98 -4.16 8.24
CA PRO A 80 8.03 -3.79 9.19
C PRO A 80 9.09 -2.88 8.58
N HIS A 81 9.20 -2.85 7.25
CA HIS A 81 10.18 -2.05 6.50
C HIS A 81 9.68 -0.65 6.13
N LYS A 82 8.40 -0.33 6.43
CA LYS A 82 7.82 0.97 6.11
C LYS A 82 7.58 1.77 7.40
N SER A 83 7.97 3.05 7.37
CA SER A 83 7.68 3.94 8.48
C SER A 83 6.19 4.23 8.55
N ALA A 84 5.53 3.73 9.60
CA ALA A 84 4.12 4.04 9.84
C ALA A 84 3.92 5.52 10.16
N ASP A 85 4.90 6.17 10.78
CA ASP A 85 4.82 7.59 11.09
C ASP A 85 4.76 8.44 9.82
N VAL A 86 5.63 8.15 8.84
CA VAL A 86 5.61 8.82 7.53
C VAL A 86 4.30 8.54 6.79
N ILE A 87 3.84 7.29 6.76
CA ILE A 87 2.58 6.93 6.09
C ILE A 87 1.39 7.66 6.74
N ASN A 88 1.34 7.67 8.07
CA ASN A 88 0.26 8.32 8.80
C ASN A 88 0.31 9.85 8.64
N GLN A 89 1.50 10.45 8.64
CA GLN A 89 1.67 11.87 8.34
C GLN A 89 1.10 12.22 6.96
N VAL A 90 1.50 11.48 5.92
CA VAL A 90 0.99 11.70 4.55
C VAL A 90 -0.53 11.52 4.48
N GLY A 91 -1.09 10.53 5.19
CA GLY A 91 -2.53 10.33 5.26
C GLY A 91 -3.27 11.52 5.90
N CYS A 92 -2.76 12.02 7.02
CA CYS A 92 -3.29 13.20 7.71
C CYS A 92 -3.17 14.47 6.84
N GLU A 93 -2.07 14.66 6.12
CA GLU A 93 -1.91 15.79 5.19
C GLU A 93 -2.95 15.78 4.05
N ILE A 94 -3.39 14.59 3.63
CA ILE A 94 -4.34 14.43 2.51
C ILE A 94 -5.79 14.59 2.98
N GLY A 95 -6.17 13.96 4.09
CA GLY A 95 -7.57 13.86 4.49
C GLY A 95 -7.88 14.29 5.92
N GLY A 96 -6.92 14.85 6.65
CA GLY A 96 -7.14 15.41 7.98
C GLY A 96 -7.74 14.40 8.97
N ASP A 97 -8.86 14.80 9.58
CA ASP A 97 -9.64 14.01 10.54
C ASP A 97 -10.30 12.75 9.94
N ARG A 98 -10.43 12.69 8.61
CA ARG A 98 -10.99 11.54 7.88
C ARG A 98 -9.97 10.44 7.60
N PHE A 99 -8.69 10.69 7.85
CA PHE A 99 -7.68 9.64 7.77
C PHE A 99 -7.56 8.89 9.11
N LEU A 100 -7.89 7.59 9.10
CA LEU A 100 -7.74 6.76 10.30
C LEU A 100 -6.29 6.34 10.48
N VAL A 101 -5.61 7.04 11.40
CA VAL A 101 -4.24 6.72 11.83
C VAL A 101 -4.18 5.33 12.45
N ARG A 102 -3.34 4.47 11.86
CA ARG A 102 -3.15 3.08 12.30
C ARG A 102 -1.71 2.65 12.13
N ASP A 103 -1.23 1.89 13.10
CA ASP A 103 0.03 1.16 12.99
C ASP A 103 -0.25 -0.35 13.10
N PHE A 104 -0.57 -0.96 11.96
CA PHE A 104 -1.04 -2.34 11.92
C PHE A 104 0.04 -3.37 12.26
N LYS A 105 1.34 -2.99 12.32
CA LYS A 105 2.40 -3.93 12.73
C LYS A 105 2.47 -4.12 14.25
N LYS A 106 1.91 -3.20 15.06
CA LYS A 106 1.87 -3.31 16.53
C LYS A 106 0.93 -4.43 16.97
N LYS A 107 1.05 -4.85 18.24
CA LYS A 107 0.21 -5.89 18.87
C LYS A 107 0.17 -7.19 18.06
N ASP A 108 1.33 -7.67 17.62
CA ASP A 108 1.50 -8.86 16.79
C ASP A 108 0.77 -8.83 15.43
N GLY A 109 0.31 -7.68 14.95
CA GLY A 109 -0.42 -7.60 13.70
C GLY A 109 0.39 -8.10 12.50
N PHE A 110 1.69 -7.80 12.44
CA PHE A 110 2.56 -8.36 11.41
C PHE A 110 2.66 -9.89 11.50
N ARG A 111 2.85 -10.44 12.69
CA ARG A 111 2.88 -11.89 12.91
C ARG A 111 1.56 -12.55 12.49
N ARG A 112 0.42 -11.95 12.85
CA ARG A 112 -0.88 -12.45 12.44
C ARG A 112 -1.08 -12.41 10.92
N ALA A 113 -0.65 -11.35 10.26
CA ALA A 113 -0.69 -11.26 8.80
C ALA A 113 0.17 -12.35 8.13
N MET A 114 1.31 -12.70 8.73
CA MET A 114 2.17 -13.78 8.26
C MET A 114 1.55 -15.16 8.42
N GLU A 115 0.89 -15.42 9.55
CA GLU A 115 0.13 -16.65 9.80
C GLU A 115 -1.00 -16.80 8.77
N LEU A 116 -1.81 -15.75 8.57
CA LEU A 116 -2.89 -15.74 7.59
C LEU A 116 -2.38 -15.93 6.16
N ALA A 117 -1.27 -15.29 5.81
CA ALA A 117 -0.67 -15.45 4.49
C ALA A 117 -0.22 -16.90 4.23
N LYS A 118 0.25 -17.61 5.26
CA LYS A 118 0.59 -19.03 5.16
C LYS A 118 -0.66 -19.91 5.08
N GLU A 119 -1.62 -19.67 5.97
CA GLU A 119 -2.90 -20.39 6.04
C GLU A 119 -3.65 -20.32 4.72
N TRP A 120 -3.74 -19.13 4.13
CA TRP A 120 -4.41 -18.90 2.86
C TRP A 120 -3.50 -19.07 1.66
N ALA A 121 -2.27 -19.57 1.81
CA ALA A 121 -1.31 -19.76 0.71
C ALA A 121 -1.23 -18.54 -0.23
N LEU A 122 -1.07 -17.34 0.35
CA LEU A 122 -0.98 -16.09 -0.40
C LEU A 122 0.42 -15.95 -1.02
N TYR A 123 0.48 -15.45 -2.25
CA TYR A 123 1.74 -14.98 -2.83
C TYR A 123 2.29 -13.82 -1.96
N ARG A 124 3.61 -13.84 -1.74
CA ARG A 124 4.33 -12.82 -0.99
C ARG A 124 5.54 -12.39 -1.80
N GLN A 125 5.60 -11.10 -2.09
CA GLN A 125 6.78 -10.49 -2.67
C GLN A 125 7.90 -10.36 -1.62
N ASP A 126 9.13 -10.40 -2.10
CA ASP A 126 10.38 -10.32 -1.33
C ASP A 126 11.04 -8.92 -1.39
N TYR A 127 10.37 -7.96 -2.02
CA TYR A 127 10.82 -6.57 -2.15
C TYR A 127 9.64 -5.59 -1.92
N CYS A 128 9.91 -4.29 -1.93
CA CYS A 128 8.89 -3.28 -1.60
C CYS A 128 7.72 -3.21 -2.59
N GLY A 129 7.90 -3.73 -3.81
CA GLY A 129 6.94 -3.62 -4.92
C GLY A 129 7.16 -2.38 -5.80
N CYS A 130 8.32 -1.73 -5.69
CA CYS A 130 8.81 -0.66 -6.55
C CYS A 130 9.95 -1.22 -7.43
N ILE A 131 10.01 -0.86 -8.72
CA ILE A 131 11.07 -1.36 -9.61
C ILE A 131 12.47 -1.01 -9.12
N TYR A 132 12.67 0.20 -8.58
CA TYR A 132 13.95 0.63 -8.00
C TYR A 132 14.30 -0.04 -6.66
N SER A 133 13.37 -0.80 -6.07
CA SER A 133 13.66 -1.65 -4.89
C SER A 133 13.94 -3.11 -5.26
N MET A 134 13.78 -3.48 -6.54
CA MET A 134 14.24 -4.79 -7.00
C MET A 134 15.77 -4.77 -7.02
N ARG A 135 16.39 -5.54 -6.13
CA ARG A 135 17.80 -5.86 -6.27
C ARG A 135 17.88 -6.88 -7.40
N VAL A 136 18.45 -6.48 -8.54
CA VAL A 136 18.88 -7.44 -9.55
C VAL A 136 20.05 -8.19 -8.93
N SER A 137 19.77 -9.36 -8.35
CA SER A 137 20.79 -10.33 -7.97
C SER A 137 21.30 -11.05 -9.19
#